data_AF-A0A535P0H0-F1
#
_entry.id   AF-A0A535P0H0-F1
#
_cell.length_a   1.000
_cell.length_b   1.000
_cell.length_c   1.000
_cell.angle_alpha   90.00
_cell.angle_beta   90.00
_cell.angle_gamma   90.00
#
_symmetry.space_group_name_H-M   'P 1'
#
loop_
_entity.id
_entity.type
_entity.pdbx_description
1 polymer ?
#
loop_
_entity_poly.entity_id
_entity_poly.type
_entity_poly.pdbx_seq_one_letter_code
_entity_poly.pdbx_strand_id
1 'polypeptide(L)'
;MQLRDDLTLDSFEQLAAACGLSPSRLGRVFKAQMGVSLQEYRGQLRLERFLQIHGSGARRSVTQSLQDAGFGSHAQFYRAFRAAFGTSPNRYLRGEATPGERIPPPHEMRSPSA
;
A
#
# COMPACT_ATOMS: atom_id res chain seq x y z
N MET A 1 10.75 9.84 -18.70
CA MET A 1 11.29 9.54 -17.36
C MET A 1 10.34 8.57 -16.68
N GLN A 2 10.53 7.27 -16.89
CA GLN A 2 9.71 6.23 -16.27
C GLN A 2 10.04 6.21 -14.77
N LEU A 3 9.05 6.49 -13.91
CA LEU A 3 9.10 6.14 -12.48
C LEU A 3 9.15 4.60 -12.41
N ARG A 4 10.34 4.02 -12.56
CA ARG A 4 10.59 2.63 -12.19
C ARG A 4 10.50 2.56 -10.66
N ASP A 5 9.39 2.05 -10.18
CA ASP A 5 9.30 1.01 -9.14
C ASP A 5 10.09 1.14 -7.82
N ASP A 6 10.67 2.29 -7.50
CA ASP A 6 11.22 2.61 -6.19
C ASP A 6 10.10 3.03 -5.23
N LEU A 7 9.19 2.09 -4.96
CA LEU A 7 8.40 2.10 -3.70
C LEU A 7 9.28 1.80 -2.48
N THR A 8 10.60 1.72 -2.67
CA THR A 8 11.56 2.27 -1.73
C THR A 8 11.30 3.77 -1.61
N LEU A 9 10.27 4.12 -0.86
CA LEU A 9 10.36 5.24 0.04
C LEU A 9 11.53 4.91 0.97
N ASP A 10 12.74 5.21 0.48
CA ASP A 10 13.81 5.90 1.17
C ASP A 10 13.39 6.18 2.60
N SER A 11 14.14 5.60 3.56
CA SER A 11 13.72 5.44 4.95
C SER A 11 13.01 6.69 5.47
N PHE A 12 12.08 6.56 6.41
CA PHE A 12 11.31 7.70 6.94
C PHE A 12 12.18 8.93 7.28
N GLU A 13 13.43 8.69 7.66
CA GLU A 13 14.50 9.67 7.85
C GLU A 13 14.89 10.43 6.57
N GLN A 14 15.06 9.75 5.44
CA GLN A 14 15.36 10.34 4.14
C GLN A 14 14.21 11.20 3.63
N LEU A 15 12.96 10.74 3.75
CA LEU A 15 11.79 11.56 3.40
C LEU A 15 11.68 12.80 4.30
N ALA A 16 11.95 12.64 5.60
CA ALA A 16 11.94 13.74 6.55
C ALA A 16 13.05 14.76 6.22
N ALA A 17 14.26 14.27 5.94
CA ALA A 17 15.40 15.09 5.56
C ALA A 17 15.14 15.87 4.25
N ALA A 18 14.57 15.21 3.24
CA ALA A 18 14.20 15.85 1.97
C ALA A 18 13.16 16.98 2.15
N CYS A 19 12.28 16.86 3.15
CA CYS A 19 11.30 17.89 3.49
C CYS A 19 11.82 18.92 4.53
N GLY A 20 13.07 18.81 5.00
CA GLY A 20 13.60 19.67 6.07
C GLY A 20 12.86 19.49 7.41
N LEU A 21 12.23 18.33 7.63
CA LEU A 21 11.47 18.01 8.82
C LEU A 21 12.17 16.94 9.66
N SER A 22 11.88 16.91 10.95
CA SER A 22 12.16 15.71 11.73
C SER A 22 11.17 14.59 11.33
N PRO A 23 11.56 13.31 11.45
CA PRO A 23 10.68 12.20 11.13
C PRO A 23 9.33 12.33 11.87
N SER A 24 9.37 12.59 13.17
CA SER A 24 8.16 12.78 13.98
C SER A 24 7.27 13.96 13.55
N ARG A 25 7.83 15.03 12.97
CA ARG A 25 7.03 16.14 12.40
C ARG A 25 6.42 15.73 11.07
N LEU A 26 7.21 15.12 10.18
CA LEU A 26 6.73 14.62 8.90
C LEU A 26 5.56 13.65 9.09
N GLY A 27 5.68 12.68 10.00
CA GLY A 27 4.60 11.72 10.28
C GLY A 27 3.31 12.36 10.77
N ARG A 28 3.41 13.41 11.62
CA ARG A 28 2.23 14.16 12.08
C ARG A 28 1.59 14.97 10.96
N VAL A 29 2.39 15.71 10.18
CA VAL A 29 1.89 16.51 9.05
C VAL A 29 1.24 15.60 8.01
N PHE A 30 1.90 14.48 7.68
CA PHE A 30 1.38 13.50 6.75
C PHE A 30 0.04 12.95 7.22
N LYS A 31 -0.05 12.49 8.48
CA LYS A 31 -1.31 11.97 9.03
C LYS A 31 -2.41 13.03 9.06
N ALA A 32 -2.07 14.27 9.39
CA ALA A 32 -3.04 15.37 9.38
C ALA A 32 -3.58 15.68 7.97
N GLN A 33 -2.74 15.54 6.93
CA GLN A 33 -3.14 15.81 5.54
C GLN A 33 -3.83 14.60 4.87
N MET A 34 -3.37 13.39 5.16
CA MET A 34 -3.80 12.17 4.47
C MET A 34 -4.82 11.35 5.26
N GLY A 35 -5.07 11.69 6.53
CA GLY A 35 -5.95 10.94 7.45
C GLY A 35 -5.35 9.62 7.96
N VAL A 36 -4.34 9.07 7.27
CA VAL A 36 -3.64 7.84 7.62
C VAL A 36 -2.16 8.09 7.89
N SER A 37 -1.55 7.26 8.72
CA SER A 37 -0.10 7.31 8.92
C SER A 37 0.64 6.93 7.62
N LEU A 38 1.87 7.41 7.49
CA LEU A 38 2.72 7.05 6.36
C LEU A 38 2.97 5.52 6.29
N GLN A 39 3.00 4.82 7.42
CA GLN A 39 3.15 3.36 7.45
C GLN A 39 1.93 2.64 6.86
N GLU A 40 0.72 3.07 7.22
CA GLU A 40 -0.53 2.54 6.66
C GLU A 40 -0.60 2.82 5.16
N TYR A 41 -0.27 4.04 4.76
CA TYR A 41 -0.18 4.46 3.36
C TYR A 41 0.77 3.56 2.55
N ARG A 42 1.97 3.28 3.09
CA ARG A 42 2.93 2.35 2.47
C ARG A 42 2.36 0.94 2.35
N GLY A 43 1.66 0.46 3.39
CA GLY A 43 0.96 -0.81 3.35
C GLY A 43 -0.03 -0.88 2.19
N GLN A 44 -0.84 0.16 2.02
CA GLN A 44 -1.83 0.26 0.95
C GLN A 44 -1.18 0.25 -0.45
N LEU A 45 -0.12 1.01 -0.67
CA LEU A 45 0.61 0.99 -1.95
C LEU A 45 1.18 -0.38 -2.29
N ARG A 46 1.72 -1.10 -1.30
CA ARG A 46 2.21 -2.48 -1.51
C ARG A 46 1.07 -3.44 -1.85
N LEU A 47 -0.08 -3.29 -1.21
CA LEU A 47 -1.26 -4.10 -1.51
C LEU A 47 -1.78 -3.84 -2.93
N GLU A 48 -1.82 -2.58 -3.34
CA GLU A 48 -2.20 -2.21 -4.71
C GLU A 48 -1.25 -2.83 -5.73
N ARG A 49 0.06 -2.71 -5.52
CA ARG A 49 1.07 -3.35 -6.35
C ARG A 49 0.90 -4.87 -6.40
N PHE A 50 0.62 -5.52 -5.26
CA PHE A 50 0.29 -6.94 -5.23
C PHE A 50 -0.90 -7.27 -6.13
N LEU A 51 -2.00 -6.49 -6.04
CA LEU A 51 -3.19 -6.72 -6.86
C LEU A 51 -2.91 -6.49 -8.36
N GLN A 52 -2.08 -5.51 -8.72
CA GLN A 52 -1.65 -5.28 -10.10
C GLN A 52 -0.78 -6.44 -10.63
N ILE A 53 0.18 -6.92 -9.82
CA ILE A 53 1.09 -8.02 -10.18
C ILE A 53 0.36 -9.37 -10.26
N HIS A 54 -0.58 -9.61 -9.36
CA HIS A 54 -1.26 -10.90 -9.22
C HIS A 54 -2.53 -10.98 -10.07
N GLY A 55 -3.25 -9.87 -10.24
CA GLY A 55 -4.50 -9.80 -11.01
C GLY A 55 -4.32 -9.92 -12.52
N SER A 56 -3.09 -9.85 -13.04
CA SER A 56 -2.80 -9.91 -14.49
C SER A 56 -2.87 -11.32 -15.11
N GLY A 57 -3.57 -12.27 -14.47
CA GLY A 57 -3.90 -13.58 -15.06
C GLY A 57 -2.73 -14.56 -15.25
N ALA A 58 -1.55 -14.27 -14.71
CA ALA A 58 -0.41 -15.17 -14.81
C ALA A 58 -0.47 -16.28 -13.76
N ARG A 59 0.04 -17.48 -14.08
CA ARG A 59 0.34 -18.58 -13.13
C ARG A 59 1.48 -18.21 -12.16
N ARG A 60 1.48 -17.00 -11.62
CA ARG A 60 2.51 -16.49 -10.72
C ARG A 60 2.21 -16.95 -9.31
N SER A 61 3.24 -17.41 -8.61
CA SER A 61 3.11 -17.79 -7.20
C SER A 61 2.71 -16.56 -6.37
N VAL A 62 1.81 -16.76 -5.41
CA VAL A 62 1.46 -15.72 -4.42
C VAL A 62 2.73 -15.23 -3.73
N THR A 63 3.64 -16.14 -3.36
CA THR A 63 4.91 -15.78 -2.69
C THR A 63 5.78 -14.86 -3.54
N GLN A 64 5.91 -15.11 -4.84
CA GLN A 64 6.65 -14.22 -5.74
C GLN A 64 5.97 -12.85 -5.85
N SER A 65 4.65 -12.84 -5.99
CA SER A 65 3.86 -11.60 -6.06
C SER A 65 4.01 -10.75 -4.78
N LEU A 66 4.14 -11.39 -3.61
CA LEU A 66 4.39 -10.69 -2.34
C LEU A 66 5.78 -10.08 -2.27
N GLN A 67 6.80 -10.82 -2.72
CA GLN A 67 8.17 -10.32 -2.77
C GLN A 67 8.29 -9.13 -3.72
N ASP A 68 7.74 -9.26 -4.93
CA ASP A 68 7.74 -8.20 -5.94
C ASP A 68 6.93 -6.98 -5.48
N ALA A 69 5.88 -7.19 -4.69
CA ALA A 69 5.10 -6.11 -4.06
C ALA A 69 5.81 -5.47 -2.85
N GLY A 70 6.95 -6.01 -2.39
CA GLY A 70 7.75 -5.45 -1.30
C GLY A 70 7.30 -5.86 0.11
N PHE A 71 6.61 -7.00 0.26
CA PHE A 71 6.31 -7.58 1.57
C PHE A 71 7.46 -8.46 2.06
N GLY A 72 7.88 -8.26 3.31
CA GLY A 72 8.95 -9.06 3.93
C GLY A 72 8.49 -10.43 4.44
N SER A 73 7.17 -10.64 4.56
CA SER A 73 6.60 -11.94 4.94
C SER A 73 5.11 -12.03 4.59
N HIS A 74 4.61 -13.26 4.44
CA HIS A 74 3.17 -13.52 4.32
C HIS A 74 2.40 -12.97 5.51
N ALA A 75 2.90 -13.14 6.73
CA ALA A 75 2.20 -12.65 7.93
C ALA A 75 2.03 -11.13 7.95
N GLN A 76 3.02 -10.37 7.44
CA GLN A 76 2.89 -8.92 7.26
C GLN A 76 1.83 -8.58 6.21
N PHE A 77 1.84 -9.30 5.09
CA PHE A 77 0.86 -9.13 4.03
C PHE A 77 -0.58 -9.41 4.49
N TYR A 78 -0.83 -10.57 5.11
CA TYR A 78 -2.18 -10.94 5.55
C TYR A 78 -2.76 -9.93 6.55
N ARG A 79 -1.93 -9.42 7.47
CA ARG A 79 -2.34 -8.36 8.41
C ARG A 79 -2.70 -7.08 7.67
N ALA A 80 -1.83 -6.61 6.75
CA ALA A 80 -2.09 -5.41 5.98
C ALA A 80 -3.33 -5.55 5.09
N PHE A 81 -3.50 -6.69 4.41
CA PHE A 81 -4.62 -6.95 3.52
C PHE A 81 -5.94 -6.96 4.29
N ARG A 82 -5.99 -7.66 5.43
CA ARG A 82 -7.20 -7.70 6.25
C ARG A 82 -7.54 -6.32 6.82
N ALA A 83 -6.54 -5.53 7.21
CA ALA A 83 -6.74 -4.17 7.70
C ALA A 83 -7.30 -3.23 6.60
N ALA A 84 -6.89 -3.41 5.35
CA ALA A 84 -7.31 -2.56 4.24
C ALA A 84 -8.64 -2.97 3.58
N PHE A 85 -8.93 -4.28 3.51
CA PHE A 85 -10.05 -4.83 2.76
C PHE A 85 -11.08 -5.60 3.60
N GLY A 86 -10.86 -5.73 4.91
CA GLY A 86 -11.74 -6.46 5.83
C GLY A 86 -11.81 -7.98 5.62
N THR A 87 -11.16 -8.51 4.58
CA THR A 87 -11.27 -9.92 4.15
C THR A 87 -9.90 -10.54 3.88
N SER A 88 -9.87 -11.85 3.59
CA SER A 88 -8.65 -12.53 3.18
C SER A 88 -8.35 -12.33 1.69
N PRO A 89 -7.08 -12.31 1.28
CA PRO A 89 -6.68 -12.22 -0.13
C PRO A 89 -7.35 -13.27 -1.01
N ASN A 90 -7.41 -14.53 -0.56
CA ASN A 90 -7.99 -15.62 -1.35
C ASN A 90 -9.49 -15.42 -1.60
N ARG A 91 -10.24 -14.98 -0.59
CA ARG A 91 -11.67 -14.67 -0.74
C ARG A 91 -11.90 -13.46 -1.65
N TYR A 92 -11.05 -12.43 -1.53
CA TYR A 92 -11.08 -11.25 -2.41
C TYR A 92 -10.81 -11.62 -3.87
N LEU A 93 -9.76 -12.41 -4.13
CA LEU A 93 -9.35 -12.81 -5.48
C LEU A 93 -10.36 -13.74 -6.17
N ARG A 94 -11.12 -14.52 -5.40
CA ARG A 94 -12.23 -15.35 -5.93
C ARG A 94 -13.52 -14.58 -6.16
N GLY A 95 -13.56 -13.27 -5.87
CA GLY A 95 -14.77 -12.45 -5.99
C GLY A 95 -15.85 -12.77 -4.93
N GLU A 96 -15.52 -13.56 -3.92
CA GLU A 96 -16.44 -14.02 -2.85
C GLU A 96 -16.59 -12.98 -1.71
N ALA A 97 -15.91 -11.86 -1.82
CA ALA A 97 -16.04 -10.72 -0.93
C ALA A 97 -16.27 -9.47 -1.77
N THR A 98 -17.47 -8.87 -1.65
CA THR A 98 -17.61 -7.45 -1.91
C THR A 98 -16.75 -6.70 -0.89
N PRO A 99 -15.93 -5.72 -1.28
CA PRO A 99 -15.12 -4.97 -0.33
C PRO A 99 -16.07 -4.21 0.61
N GLY A 100 -16.38 -4.82 1.76
CA GLY A 100 -17.03 -4.11 2.85
C GLY A 100 -16.00 -3.12 3.36
N GLU A 101 -16.17 -1.85 3.01
CA GLU A 101 -15.35 -0.77 3.56
C GLU A 101 -13.87 -0.88 3.13
N ARG A 102 -13.59 -1.12 1.83
CA ARG A 102 -12.23 -0.93 1.30
C ARG A 102 -11.79 0.49 1.68
N ILE A 103 -10.69 0.62 2.39
CA ILE A 103 -10.06 1.94 2.54
C ILE A 103 -9.56 2.31 1.14
N PRO A 104 -10.12 3.34 0.49
CA PRO A 104 -9.72 3.71 -0.85
C PRO A 104 -8.22 3.99 -0.84
N PRO A 105 -7.48 3.50 -1.85
CA PRO A 105 -6.07 3.79 -1.95
C PRO A 105 -5.88 5.31 -2.00
N PRO A 106 -4.75 5.81 -1.50
CA PRO A 106 -4.61 7.23 -1.24
C PRO A 106 -4.69 8.14 -2.48
N HIS A 107 -4.44 7.58 -3.67
CA HIS A 107 -4.60 8.29 -4.94
C HIS A 107 -6.08 8.50 -5.32
N GLU A 108 -6.99 7.61 -4.88
CA GLU A 108 -8.45 7.75 -5.04
C GLU A 108 -9.05 8.74 -4.02
N MET A 109 -8.39 8.96 -2.87
CA MET A 109 -8.81 9.92 -1.85
C MET A 109 -8.56 11.38 -2.25
N ARG A 110 -7.68 11.62 -3.22
CA ARG A 110 -7.55 12.91 -3.88
C ARG A 110 -8.61 12.97 -4.97
N SER A 111 -9.78 13.55 -4.67
CA SER A 111 -10.71 13.97 -5.71
C SER A 111 -9.91 14.71 -6.80
N PRO A 112 -9.89 14.27 -8.07
CA PRO A 112 -9.73 15.21 -9.15
C PRO A 112 -11.05 15.98 -9.17
N SER A 113 -11.11 17.05 -8.36
CA SER A 113 -12.07 18.10 -8.67
C SER A 113 -11.53 18.79 -9.92
N ALA A 114 -12.00 18.32 -11.07
CA ALA A 114 -11.99 19.04 -12.34
C ALA A 114 -13.28 18.68 -13.07
#